data_AF-W1YHX2-F1
#
_entry.id   AF-W1YHX2-F1
#
_cell.length_a   1.000
_cell.length_b   1.000
_cell.length_c   1.000
_cell.angle_alpha   90.00
_cell.angle_beta   90.00
_cell.angle_gamma   90.00
#
_symmetry.space_group_name_H-M   'P 1'
#
loop_
_entity.id
_entity.type
_entity.pdbx_description
1 polymer ?
#
loop_
_entity_poly.entity_id
_entity_poly.type
_entity_poly.pdbx_seq_one_letter_code
_entity_poly.pdbx_strand_id
1 'polypeptide(L)'
;PRYTDTAAGREDEWLPIRPGTDAALVAGIAWVLINENLVDQPFLDKYCVGYDEKTLPADAPKNGHYKAYILGEGDDNTAKTPQWASQITGIPVDRII
;
A
#
# COMPACT_ATOMS: atom_id res chain seq x y z
N PRO A 1 18.28 -5.79 -3.93
CA PRO A 1 17.98 -4.80 -4.97
C PRO A 1 19.22 -4.66 -5.85
N ARG A 2 19.05 -4.31 -7.13
CA ARG A 2 20.16 -4.09 -8.06
C ARG A 2 20.03 -2.69 -8.64
N TYR A 3 21.10 -1.91 -8.57
CA TYR A 3 21.23 -0.66 -9.30
C TYR A 3 21.53 -1.00 -10.77
N THR A 4 20.62 -0.65 -11.68
CA THR A 4 20.64 -1.09 -13.08
C THR A 4 21.26 -0.04 -14.00
N ASP A 5 21.64 -0.43 -15.22
CA ASP A 5 22.23 0.48 -16.22
C ASP A 5 21.28 1.63 -16.62
N THR A 6 19.97 1.41 -16.54
CA THR A 6 18.96 2.47 -16.71
C THR A 6 19.15 3.57 -15.67
N ALA A 7 19.35 3.15 -14.41
CA ALA A 7 19.59 4.03 -13.28
C ALA A 7 21.07 4.38 -13.12
N ALA A 8 21.96 4.15 -14.09
CA ALA A 8 23.38 4.51 -13.91
C ALA A 8 23.61 6.00 -14.22
N GLY A 9 23.10 6.88 -13.36
CA GLY A 9 23.26 8.34 -13.45
C GLY A 9 22.23 9.06 -14.31
N ARG A 10 21.05 8.47 -14.50
CA ARG A 10 19.92 9.05 -15.24
C ARG A 10 18.64 9.18 -14.40
N GLU A 11 18.69 8.67 -13.19
CA GLU A 11 17.65 8.72 -12.19
C GLU A 11 17.80 9.98 -11.35
N ASP A 12 16.67 10.57 -10.95
CA ASP A 12 16.68 11.58 -9.90
C ASP A 12 16.99 10.94 -8.55
N GLU A 13 16.59 9.69 -8.38
CA GLU A 13 16.76 8.97 -7.13
C GLU A 13 16.72 7.44 -7.29
N TRP A 14 17.47 6.75 -6.43
CA TRP A 14 17.41 5.31 -6.26
C TRP A 14 17.13 4.92 -4.80
N LEU A 15 16.03 4.18 -4.59
CA LEU A 15 15.61 3.65 -3.30
C LEU A 15 15.87 2.13 -3.23
N PRO A 16 16.91 1.67 -2.51
CA PRO A 16 17.29 0.27 -2.47
C PRO A 16 16.40 -0.54 -1.52
N ILE A 17 15.24 -0.97 -2.01
CA ILE A 17 14.32 -1.82 -1.25
C ILE A 17 14.90 -3.21 -0.94
N ARG A 18 14.64 -3.77 0.24
CA ARG A 18 14.98 -5.17 0.56
C ARG A 18 14.27 -6.12 -0.42
N PRO A 19 14.95 -7.12 -1.02
CA PRO A 19 14.33 -7.99 -2.01
C PRO A 19 13.08 -8.70 -1.49
N GLY A 20 12.00 -8.71 -2.27
CA GLY A 20 10.76 -9.42 -1.95
C GLY A 20 9.86 -8.68 -0.96
N THR A 21 10.11 -7.39 -0.69
CA THR A 21 9.32 -6.59 0.27
C THR A 21 8.48 -5.50 -0.40
N ASP A 22 8.42 -5.48 -1.73
CA ASP A 22 7.71 -4.47 -2.52
C ASP A 22 6.21 -4.38 -2.18
N ALA A 23 5.57 -5.50 -1.85
CA ALA A 23 4.17 -5.50 -1.42
C ALA A 23 3.95 -4.75 -0.09
N ALA A 24 4.93 -4.76 0.82
CA ALA A 24 4.86 -3.99 2.06
C ALA A 24 5.01 -2.48 1.77
N LEU A 25 5.86 -2.11 0.81
CA LEU A 25 5.96 -0.72 0.36
C LEU A 25 4.63 -0.23 -0.23
N VAL A 26 4.03 -1.00 -1.14
CA VAL A 26 2.72 -0.66 -1.74
C VAL A 26 1.63 -0.52 -0.68
N ALA A 27 1.59 -1.42 0.31
CA ALA A 27 0.63 -1.34 1.40
C ALA A 27 0.85 -0.09 2.29
N GLY A 28 2.12 0.29 2.53
CA GLY A 28 2.51 1.54 3.18
C GLY A 28 1.98 2.78 2.46
N ILE A 29 2.21 2.85 1.15
CA ILE A 29 1.74 3.96 0.30
C ILE A 29 0.20 3.98 0.28
N ALA A 30 -0.46 2.83 0.12
CA ALA A 30 -1.91 2.74 0.11
C ALA A 30 -2.52 3.26 1.42
N TRP A 31 -1.89 3.00 2.56
CA TRP A 31 -2.33 3.52 3.86
C TRP A 31 -2.33 5.06 3.89
N VAL A 32 -1.29 5.70 3.35
CA VAL A 32 -1.20 7.16 3.23
C VAL A 32 -2.30 7.68 2.32
N LEU A 33 -2.43 7.12 1.12
CA LEU A 33 -3.46 7.53 0.15
C LEU A 33 -4.88 7.44 0.74
N ILE A 34 -5.17 6.38 1.50
CA ILE A 34 -6.47 6.19 2.16
C ILE A 34 -6.69 7.23 3.27
N ASN A 35 -5.73 7.41 4.18
CA ASN A 35 -5.90 8.28 5.33
C ASN A 35 -5.86 9.78 4.99
N GLU A 36 -5.16 10.15 3.93
CA GLU A 36 -5.11 11.52 3.43
C GLU A 36 -6.20 11.81 2.39
N ASN A 37 -7.09 10.85 2.11
CA ASN A 37 -8.19 10.98 1.17
C ASN A 37 -7.72 11.36 -0.25
N LEU A 38 -6.64 10.74 -0.70
CA LEU A 38 -6.02 10.94 -2.03
C LEU A 38 -6.44 9.89 -3.06
N VAL A 39 -7.32 8.96 -2.69
CA VAL A 39 -7.84 7.93 -3.58
C VAL A 39 -8.92 8.48 -4.53
N ASP A 40 -8.93 7.99 -5.77
CA ASP A 40 -10.03 8.25 -6.71
C ASP A 40 -11.23 7.36 -6.37
N GLN A 41 -12.01 7.79 -5.38
CA GLN A 41 -13.17 7.04 -4.90
C GLN A 41 -14.21 6.77 -6.02
N PRO A 42 -14.59 7.73 -6.89
CA PRO A 42 -15.49 7.45 -8.01
C PRO A 42 -14.99 6.35 -8.96
N PHE A 43 -13.69 6.31 -9.23
CA PHE A 43 -13.10 5.24 -10.02
C PHE A 43 -13.21 3.89 -9.30
N LEU A 44 -12.85 3.84 -8.02
CA LEU A 44 -12.88 2.62 -7.21
C LEU A 44 -14.31 2.07 -7.06
N ASP A 45 -15.29 2.93 -6.80
CA ASP A 45 -16.70 2.55 -6.66
C ASP A 45 -17.27 1.96 -7.97
N LYS A 46 -16.78 2.41 -9.13
CA LYS A 46 -17.30 2.03 -10.45
C LYS A 46 -16.59 0.82 -11.05
N TYR A 47 -15.29 0.68 -10.80
CA TYR A 47 -14.43 -0.25 -11.54
C TYR A 47 -13.71 -1.27 -10.68
N CYS A 48 -13.86 -1.23 -9.34
CA CYS A 48 -13.25 -2.19 -8.43
C CYS A 48 -14.30 -2.92 -7.59
N VAL A 49 -14.04 -4.20 -7.30
CA VAL A 49 -14.85 -5.04 -6.42
C VAL A 49 -14.01 -5.39 -5.20
N GLY A 50 -14.57 -5.24 -4.01
CA GLY A 50 -13.92 -5.53 -2.73
C GLY A 50 -12.88 -4.50 -2.28
N TYR A 51 -12.94 -3.27 -2.77
CA TYR A 51 -12.08 -2.20 -2.27
C TYR A 51 -12.49 -1.78 -0.85
N ASP A 52 -13.79 -1.53 -0.66
CA ASP A 52 -14.45 -1.12 0.58
C ASP A 52 -15.79 -1.86 0.77
N GLU A 53 -16.56 -1.51 1.80
CA GLU A 53 -17.78 -2.25 2.16
C GLU A 53 -18.88 -2.09 1.11
N LYS A 54 -18.87 -1.00 0.33
CA LYS A 54 -19.85 -0.75 -0.73
C LYS A 54 -19.62 -1.66 -1.93
N THR A 55 -18.36 -1.93 -2.22
CA THR A 55 -17.93 -2.73 -3.38
C THR A 55 -17.72 -4.20 -3.03
N LEU A 56 -17.90 -4.59 -1.77
CA LEU A 56 -17.72 -5.94 -1.28
C LEU A 56 -18.93 -6.85 -1.65
N PRO A 57 -18.71 -8.07 -2.18
CA PRO A 57 -19.79 -9.02 -2.42
C PRO A 57 -20.54 -9.41 -1.14
N ALA A 58 -21.83 -9.67 -1.26
CA ALA A 58 -22.71 -9.92 -0.10
C ALA A 58 -22.40 -11.21 0.68
N ASP A 59 -21.69 -12.16 0.06
CA ASP A 59 -21.26 -13.42 0.67
C ASP A 59 -19.88 -13.32 1.35
N ALA A 60 -19.18 -12.20 1.19
CA ALA A 60 -17.89 -11.98 1.82
C ALA A 60 -18.03 -11.64 3.31
N PRO A 61 -17.05 -12.01 4.14
CA PRO A 61 -17.04 -11.64 5.56
C PRO A 61 -16.94 -10.11 5.71
N LYS A 62 -17.56 -9.59 6.77
CA LYS A 62 -17.41 -8.20 7.18
C LYS A 62 -15.93 -7.84 7.30
N ASN A 63 -15.54 -6.66 6.82
CA ASN A 63 -14.14 -6.21 6.75
C ASN A 63 -13.24 -7.08 5.85
N GLY A 64 -13.80 -7.96 5.02
CA GLY A 64 -13.03 -8.76 4.04
C GLY A 64 -12.50 -7.98 2.85
N HIS A 65 -12.75 -6.67 2.80
CA HIS A 65 -12.31 -5.78 1.73
C HIS A 65 -10.88 -5.27 1.91
N TYR A 66 -10.25 -4.84 0.82
CA TYR A 66 -8.87 -4.37 0.79
C TYR A 66 -8.57 -3.21 1.76
N LYS A 67 -9.50 -2.25 1.89
CA LYS A 67 -9.34 -1.08 2.77
C LYS A 67 -9.16 -1.46 4.24
N ALA A 68 -9.94 -2.41 4.76
CA ALA A 68 -9.80 -2.92 6.13
C ALA A 68 -8.43 -3.57 6.35
N TYR A 69 -7.97 -4.38 5.39
CA TYR A 69 -6.64 -5.00 5.48
C TYR A 69 -5.53 -3.94 5.60
N ILE A 70 -5.61 -2.87 4.81
CA ILE A 70 -4.64 -1.77 4.87
C ILE A 70 -4.74 -1.02 6.20
N LEU A 71 -5.95 -0.70 6.66
CA LEU A 71 -6.18 0.03 7.90
C LEU A 71 -5.97 -0.80 9.18
N GLY A 72 -5.80 -2.12 9.06
CA GLY A 72 -5.63 -3.03 10.20
C GLY A 72 -6.94 -3.43 10.88
N GLU A 73 -8.06 -3.32 10.17
CA GLU A 73 -9.41 -3.68 10.62
C GLU A 73 -9.82 -5.10 10.18
N GLY A 74 -8.93 -5.80 9.46
CA GLY A 74 -9.07 -7.21 9.08
C GLY A 74 -8.47 -8.15 10.12
N ASP A 75 -8.40 -9.44 9.77
CA ASP A 75 -7.99 -10.52 10.70
C ASP A 75 -6.58 -10.37 11.27
N ASP A 76 -5.67 -9.71 10.54
CA ASP A 76 -4.27 -9.53 10.96
C ASP A 76 -4.06 -8.38 11.96
N ASN A 77 -5.11 -7.58 12.22
CA ASN A 77 -5.11 -6.46 13.17
C ASN A 77 -3.89 -5.53 13.07
N THR A 78 -3.32 -5.38 11.87
CA THR A 78 -2.06 -4.66 11.66
C THR A 78 -2.26 -3.55 10.65
N ALA A 79 -2.25 -2.29 11.11
CA ALA A 79 -2.29 -1.15 10.21
C ALA A 79 -1.00 -1.07 9.37
N LYS A 80 -1.13 -0.99 8.05
CA LYS A 80 -0.01 -0.98 7.10
C LYS A 80 0.61 0.42 6.98
N THR A 81 0.94 1.01 8.12
CA THR A 81 1.51 2.36 8.23
C THR A 81 2.85 2.51 7.50
N PRO A 82 3.29 3.73 7.16
CA PRO A 82 4.64 3.99 6.66
C PRO A 82 5.75 3.47 7.59
N GLN A 83 5.56 3.55 8.92
CA GLN A 83 6.51 3.03 9.91
C GLN A 83 6.62 1.51 9.83
N TRP A 84 5.48 0.82 9.72
CA TRP A 84 5.44 -0.63 9.51
C TRP A 84 6.13 -1.03 8.20
N ALA A 85 5.82 -0.33 7.11
CA ALA A 85 6.41 -0.61 5.81
C ALA A 85 7.93 -0.35 5.82
N SER A 86 8.38 0.74 6.44
CA SER A 86 9.80 1.09 6.58
C SER A 86 10.60 -0.01 7.31
N GLN A 87 10.05 -0.55 8.40
CA GLN A 87 10.69 -1.63 9.16
C GLN A 87 10.93 -2.88 8.30
N ILE A 88 9.98 -3.24 7.43
CA ILE A 88 10.07 -4.42 6.56
C ILE A 88 10.98 -4.15 5.37
N THR A 89 10.77 -3.03 4.68
CA THR A 89 11.36 -2.72 3.37
C THR A 89 12.76 -2.15 3.45
N GLY A 90 13.10 -1.49 4.56
CA GLY A 90 14.31 -0.68 4.69
C GLY A 90 14.24 0.69 4.03
N ILE A 91 13.10 1.07 3.43
CA ILE A 91 12.89 2.42 2.88
C ILE A 91 12.58 3.39 4.02
N PRO A 92 13.20 4.58 4.10
CA PRO A 92 12.90 5.57 5.13
C PRO A 92 11.43 6.02 5.09
N VAL A 93 10.82 6.27 6.26
CA VAL A 93 9.39 6.60 6.39
C VAL A 93 9.00 7.84 5.58
N ASP A 94 9.83 8.88 5.60
CA ASP A 94 9.67 10.13 4.87
C ASP A 94 9.72 9.95 3.34
N ARG A 95 10.19 8.80 2.86
CA ARG A 95 10.19 8.45 1.44
C ARG A 95 9.01 7.56 1.02
N ILE A 96 8.19 7.13 1.98
CA ILE A 96 6.95 6.36 1.75
C ILE A 96 5.72 7.28 1.75
N ILE A 97 5.79 8.41 2.45
CA ILE A 97 4.73 9.42 2.56
C ILE A 97 4.68 10.28 1.29
#